data_AF-A0A2E6HA52-F1
#
_entry.id   AF-A0A2E6HA52-F1
#
_cell.length_a   1.000
_cell.length_b   1.000
_cell.length_c   1.000
_cell.angle_alpha   90.00
_cell.angle_beta   90.00
_cell.angle_gamma   90.00
#
_symmetry.space_group_name_H-M   'P 1'
#
loop_
_entity.id
_entity.type
_entity.pdbx_description
1 polymer ?
#
loop_
_entity_poly.entity_id
_entity_poly.type
_entity_poly.pdbx_seq_one_letter_code
_entity_poly.pdbx_strand_id
1 'polypeptide(L)'
;MSVSEFETKKSVLTILKLDSKRLYERVVERRKEYMATFAVKRTREHFKDVFFSRYDSITFTDLKILSPELIGCLDNFYGFVEELKWYLMSTEDMPATVEDKTGRDIKELKNSYDTLVLYLEAELDVSSAKSQEVAS
;
A
#
# COMPACT_ATOMS: atom_id res chain seq x y z
N MET A 1 12.50 0.02 25.81
CA MET A 1 12.17 -0.92 24.73
C MET A 1 13.11 -2.11 24.85
N SER A 2 12.59 -3.33 24.80
CA SER A 2 13.41 -4.54 24.84
C SER A 2 13.99 -4.86 23.45
N VAL A 3 15.08 -5.61 23.35
CA VAL A 3 15.70 -6.03 22.06
C VAL A 3 14.66 -6.69 21.13
N SER A 4 13.74 -7.46 21.71
CA SER A 4 12.64 -8.13 21.00
C SER A 4 11.67 -7.15 20.32
N GLU A 5 11.42 -5.97 20.90
CA GLU A 5 10.53 -4.96 20.30
C GLU A 5 11.14 -4.31 19.05
N PHE A 6 12.47 -4.13 19.02
CA PHE A 6 13.17 -3.58 17.86
C PHE A 6 13.16 -4.56 16.68
N GLU A 7 13.39 -5.85 16.94
CA GLU A 7 13.30 -6.89 15.91
C GLU A 7 11.88 -7.04 15.37
N THR A 8 10.88 -6.94 16.25
CA THR A 8 9.47 -6.95 15.86
C THR A 8 9.14 -5.75 14.98
N LYS A 9 9.54 -4.54 15.38
CA LYS A 9 9.34 -3.31 14.60
C LYS A 9 9.97 -3.42 13.21
N LYS A 10 11.22 -3.88 13.12
CA LYS A 10 11.92 -4.08 11.84
C LYS A 10 11.19 -5.08 10.94
N SER A 11 10.66 -6.16 11.51
CA SER A 11 9.89 -7.16 10.79
C SER A 11 8.59 -6.58 10.24
N VAL A 12 7.83 -5.85 11.08
CA VAL A 12 6.59 -5.16 10.66
C VAL A 12 6.87 -4.16 9.54
N LEU A 13 7.88 -3.30 9.69
CA LEU A 13 8.27 -2.33 8.66
C LEU A 13 8.65 -3.00 7.34
N THR A 14 9.36 -4.12 7.40
CA THR A 14 9.76 -4.88 6.21
C THR A 14 8.54 -5.50 5.51
N ILE A 15 7.60 -6.06 6.29
CA ILE A 15 6.35 -6.62 5.75
C ILE A 15 5.55 -5.52 5.06
N LEU A 16 5.39 -4.37 5.70
CA LEU A 16 4.66 -3.23 5.14
C LEU A 16 5.31 -2.72 3.84
N LYS A 17 6.64 -2.62 3.80
CA LYS A 17 7.38 -2.21 2.59
C LYS A 17 7.17 -3.18 1.43
N LEU A 18 7.19 -4.48 1.71
CA LEU A 18 6.99 -5.50 0.68
C LEU A 18 5.54 -5.54 0.18
N ASP A 19 4.57 -5.39 1.08
CA ASP A 19 3.15 -5.38 0.72
C ASP A 19 2.82 -4.15 -0.12
N SER A 20 3.17 -2.95 0.34
CA SER A 20 2.90 -1.69 -0.36
C SER A 20 3.54 -1.67 -1.74
N LYS A 21 4.79 -2.14 -1.86
CA LYS A 21 5.49 -2.27 -3.15
C LYS A 21 4.75 -3.21 -4.11
N ARG A 22 4.41 -4.42 -3.65
CA ARG A 22 3.73 -5.41 -4.52
C ARG A 22 2.33 -4.94 -4.92
N LEU A 23 1.63 -4.27 -4.03
CA LEU A 23 0.32 -3.68 -4.30
C LEU A 23 0.44 -2.55 -5.32
N TYR A 24 1.41 -1.65 -5.15
CA TYR A 24 1.74 -0.60 -6.11
C TYR A 24 2.06 -1.19 -7.49
N GLU A 25 2.93 -2.20 -7.58
CA GLU A 25 3.27 -2.85 -8.86
C GLU A 25 2.01 -3.45 -9.54
N ARG A 26 1.14 -4.12 -8.78
CA ARG A 26 -0.11 -4.68 -9.34
C ARG A 26 -1.07 -3.58 -9.82
N VAL A 27 -1.28 -2.54 -9.04
CA VAL A 27 -2.27 -1.50 -9.34
C VAL A 27 -1.77 -0.55 -10.41
N VAL A 28 -0.49 -0.15 -10.38
CA VAL A 28 0.06 0.87 -11.27
C VAL A 28 0.65 0.26 -12.54
N GLU A 29 1.53 -0.73 -12.42
CA GLU A 29 2.26 -1.26 -13.58
C GLU A 29 1.37 -2.15 -14.45
N ARG A 30 0.50 -2.95 -13.83
CA ARG A 30 -0.41 -3.86 -14.55
C ARG A 30 -1.73 -3.21 -14.97
N ARG A 31 -1.84 -1.87 -14.89
CA ARG A 31 -3.05 -1.11 -15.24
C ARG A 31 -3.65 -1.49 -16.58
N LYS A 32 -2.81 -1.49 -17.62
CA LYS A 32 -3.27 -1.75 -18.98
C LYS A 32 -3.90 -3.14 -19.11
N GLU A 33 -3.39 -4.14 -18.39
CA GLU A 33 -3.87 -5.52 -18.47
C GLU A 33 -5.24 -5.69 -17.80
N TYR A 34 -5.41 -5.20 -16.58
CA TYR A 34 -6.67 -5.34 -15.87
C TYR A 34 -7.78 -4.42 -16.43
N MET A 35 -7.41 -3.27 -17.01
CA MET A 35 -8.35 -2.37 -17.70
C MET A 35 -8.79 -2.94 -19.05
N ALA A 36 -7.87 -3.54 -19.83
CA ALA A 36 -8.23 -4.26 -21.04
C ALA A 36 -9.19 -5.41 -20.73
N THR A 37 -8.93 -6.16 -19.65
CA THR A 37 -9.81 -7.24 -19.19
C THR A 37 -11.19 -6.70 -18.81
N PHE A 38 -11.25 -5.57 -18.10
CA PHE A 38 -12.50 -4.91 -17.74
C PHE A 38 -13.29 -4.45 -18.98
N ALA A 39 -12.64 -3.83 -19.96
CA ALA A 39 -13.28 -3.37 -21.18
C ALA A 39 -13.88 -4.51 -22.02
N VAL A 40 -13.17 -5.64 -22.12
CA VAL A 40 -13.58 -6.79 -22.94
C VAL A 40 -14.60 -7.66 -22.23
N LYS A 41 -14.32 -8.07 -20.99
CA LYS A 41 -15.14 -9.07 -20.28
C LYS A 41 -16.24 -8.44 -19.43
N ARG A 42 -16.13 -7.15 -19.08
CA ARG A 42 -17.00 -6.43 -18.12
C ARG A 42 -17.15 -7.13 -16.76
N THR A 43 -16.27 -8.09 -16.47
CA THR A 43 -16.18 -8.76 -15.17
C THR A 43 -15.46 -7.85 -14.19
N ARG A 44 -15.85 -7.89 -12.92
CA ARG A 44 -15.22 -7.09 -11.85
C ARG A 44 -14.48 -7.95 -10.83
N GLU A 45 -14.64 -9.27 -10.89
CA GLU A 45 -14.07 -10.19 -9.90
C GLU A 45 -12.55 -10.17 -9.85
N HIS A 46 -11.88 -9.94 -10.99
CA HIS A 46 -10.42 -9.87 -11.07
C HIS A 46 -9.83 -8.71 -10.28
N PHE A 47 -10.60 -7.65 -9.97
CA PHE A 47 -10.12 -6.56 -9.13
C PHE A 47 -9.84 -7.00 -7.69
N LYS A 48 -10.50 -8.05 -7.19
CA LYS A 48 -10.21 -8.57 -5.84
C LYS A 48 -8.76 -9.01 -5.70
N ASP A 49 -8.21 -9.65 -6.73
CA ASP A 49 -6.83 -10.14 -6.73
C ASP A 49 -5.83 -9.01 -7.00
N VAL A 50 -6.19 -8.03 -7.85
CA VAL A 50 -5.33 -6.86 -8.14
C VAL A 50 -5.11 -6.02 -6.88
N PHE A 51 -6.20 -5.73 -6.17
CA PHE A 51 -6.23 -4.84 -5.02
C PHE A 51 -6.06 -5.56 -3.68
N PHE A 52 -5.76 -6.86 -3.68
CA PHE A 52 -5.51 -7.61 -2.46
C PHE A 52 -4.31 -7.03 -1.70
N SER A 53 -4.48 -6.71 -0.42
CA SER A 53 -3.39 -6.27 0.47
C SER A 53 -3.40 -7.11 1.74
N ARG A 54 -2.21 -7.35 2.29
CA ARG A 54 -2.09 -7.98 3.63
C ARG A 54 -2.24 -6.96 4.75
N TYR A 55 -2.27 -5.67 4.46
CA TYR A 55 -2.47 -4.62 5.43
C TYR A 55 -3.76 -4.82 6.24
N ASP A 56 -4.82 -5.27 5.60
CA ASP A 56 -6.12 -5.58 6.23
C ASP A 56 -6.05 -6.68 7.31
N SER A 57 -4.97 -7.47 7.31
CA SER A 57 -4.74 -8.54 8.30
C SER A 57 -3.85 -8.11 9.47
N ILE A 58 -3.30 -6.89 9.44
CA ILE A 58 -2.43 -6.36 10.49
C ILE A 58 -3.28 -5.87 11.67
N THR A 59 -2.85 -6.18 12.89
CA THR A 59 -3.59 -5.77 14.09
C THR A 59 -3.17 -4.38 14.58
N PHE A 60 -4.04 -3.69 15.32
CA PHE A 60 -3.69 -2.42 15.98
C PHE A 60 -2.46 -2.55 16.90
N THR A 61 -2.21 -3.72 17.49
CA THR A 61 -1.04 -3.95 18.34
C THR A 61 0.25 -3.85 17.55
N ASP A 62 0.25 -4.34 16.31
CA ASP A 62 1.41 -4.31 15.42
C ASP A 62 1.69 -2.89 14.91
N LEU A 63 0.65 -2.05 14.76
CA LEU A 63 0.79 -0.67 14.30
C LEU A 63 1.27 0.29 15.39
N LYS A 64 0.99 0.00 16.67
CA LYS A 64 1.36 0.88 17.80
C LYS A 64 2.87 1.11 17.97
N ILE A 65 3.70 0.25 17.39
CA ILE A 65 5.17 0.37 17.46
C ILE A 65 5.73 1.35 16.42
N LEU A 66 4.89 1.80 15.48
CA LEU A 66 5.24 2.71 14.39
C LEU A 66 5.08 4.18 14.81
N SER A 67 5.76 5.07 14.09
CA SER A 67 5.57 6.51 14.27
C SER A 67 4.15 6.95 13.85
N PRO A 68 3.54 7.94 14.53
CA PRO A 68 2.24 8.49 14.13
C PRO A 68 2.23 8.98 12.69
N GLU A 69 3.34 9.57 12.23
CA GLU A 69 3.51 10.06 10.87
C GLU A 69 3.46 8.92 9.86
N LEU A 70 4.17 7.81 10.11
CA LEU A 70 4.11 6.63 9.26
C LEU A 70 2.71 6.00 9.24
N ILE A 71 2.03 5.95 10.39
CA ILE A 71 0.64 5.46 10.45
C ILE A 71 -0.26 6.30 9.54
N GLY A 72 -0.14 7.63 9.57
CA GLY A 72 -0.88 8.50 8.67
C GLY A 72 -0.54 8.27 7.19
N CYS A 73 0.73 8.03 6.85
CA CYS A 73 1.12 7.71 5.48
C CYS A 73 0.58 6.34 5.01
N LEU A 74 0.55 5.35 5.90
CA LEU A 74 -0.04 4.03 5.62
C LEU A 74 -1.54 4.15 5.36
N ASP A 75 -2.26 4.85 6.25
CA ASP A 75 -3.70 5.08 6.12
C ASP A 75 -4.04 5.78 4.81
N ASN A 76 -3.31 6.84 4.47
CA ASN A 76 -3.49 7.53 3.18
C ASN A 76 -3.29 6.59 2.00
N PHE A 77 -2.18 5.84 1.95
CA PHE A 77 -1.88 4.96 0.83
C PHE A 77 -2.90 3.84 0.67
N TYR A 78 -3.16 3.07 1.74
CA TYR A 78 -4.10 1.95 1.69
C TYR A 78 -5.56 2.42 1.54
N GLY A 79 -5.91 3.57 2.12
CA GLY A 79 -7.20 4.23 1.91
C GLY A 79 -7.44 4.57 0.44
N PHE A 80 -6.46 5.21 -0.23
CA PHE A 80 -6.54 5.49 -1.66
C PHE A 80 -6.73 4.23 -2.51
N VAL A 81 -6.03 3.14 -2.17
CA VAL A 81 -6.16 1.86 -2.87
C VAL A 81 -7.58 1.29 -2.71
N GLU A 82 -8.14 1.33 -1.50
CA GLU A 82 -9.49 0.82 -1.24
C GLU A 82 -10.56 1.69 -1.91
N GLU A 83 -10.41 3.02 -1.91
CA GLU A 83 -11.32 3.92 -2.64
C GLU A 83 -11.32 3.63 -4.15
N LEU A 84 -10.13 3.42 -4.73
CA LEU A 84 -10.00 3.07 -6.14
C LEU A 84 -10.66 1.72 -6.46
N LYS A 85 -10.43 0.71 -5.62
CA LYS A 85 -11.07 -0.60 -5.73
C LYS A 85 -12.59 -0.48 -5.62
N TRP A 86 -13.08 0.28 -4.64
CA TRP A 86 -14.51 0.51 -4.44
C TRP A 86 -15.13 1.11 -5.69
N TYR A 87 -14.52 2.18 -6.23
CA TYR A 87 -14.97 2.80 -7.47
C TYR A 87 -15.04 1.80 -8.63
N LEU A 88 -13.99 1.01 -8.86
CA LEU A 88 -13.96 0.02 -9.94
C LEU A 88 -15.00 -1.11 -9.77
N MET A 89 -15.30 -1.46 -8.52
CA MET A 89 -16.28 -2.49 -8.20
C MET A 89 -17.73 -2.00 -8.32
N SER A 90 -18.00 -0.71 -8.07
CA SER A 90 -19.35 -0.15 -8.02
C SER A 90 -19.72 0.73 -9.22
N THR A 91 -18.78 1.14 -10.05
CA THR A 91 -19.05 2.08 -11.14
C THR A 91 -19.89 1.46 -12.26
N GLU A 92 -20.80 2.27 -12.80
CA GLU A 92 -21.57 2.02 -14.02
C GLU A 92 -21.07 2.86 -15.22
N ASP A 93 -19.96 3.58 -15.02
CA ASP A 93 -19.40 4.47 -16.03
C ASP A 93 -18.91 3.70 -17.27
N MET A 94 -18.89 4.40 -18.41
CA MET A 94 -18.32 3.86 -19.64
C MET A 94 -16.82 3.55 -19.47
N PRO A 95 -16.29 2.49 -20.12
CA PRO A 95 -14.89 2.10 -19.95
C PRO A 95 -13.87 3.23 -20.16
N ALA A 96 -14.12 4.14 -21.12
CA ALA A 96 -13.24 5.29 -21.36
C ALA A 96 -13.20 6.25 -20.15
N THR A 97 -14.34 6.54 -19.54
CA THR A 97 -14.44 7.37 -18.34
C THR A 97 -13.77 6.71 -17.13
N VAL A 98 -13.92 5.38 -17.00
CA VAL A 98 -13.24 4.59 -15.98
C VAL A 98 -11.72 4.66 -16.16
N GLU A 99 -11.22 4.51 -17.39
CA GLU A 99 -9.79 4.58 -17.69
C GLU A 99 -9.20 5.97 -17.39
N ASP A 100 -9.89 7.04 -17.77
CA ASP A 100 -9.48 8.42 -17.51
C ASP A 100 -9.44 8.76 -16.02
N LYS A 101 -10.44 8.30 -15.26
CA LYS A 101 -10.47 8.52 -13.80
C LYS A 101 -9.42 7.67 -13.10
N THR A 102 -9.34 6.38 -13.40
CA THR A 102 -8.31 5.47 -12.86
C THR A 102 -6.90 5.99 -13.18
N GLY A 103 -6.70 6.60 -14.34
CA GLY A 103 -5.44 7.24 -14.72
C GLY A 103 -5.05 8.42 -13.82
N ARG A 104 -6.02 9.23 -13.36
CA ARG A 104 -5.81 10.31 -12.41
C ARG A 104 -5.56 9.77 -11.00
N ASP A 105 -6.40 8.86 -10.56
CA ASP A 105 -6.31 8.26 -9.21
C ASP A 105 -4.97 7.52 -9.03
N ILE A 106 -4.45 6.86 -10.08
CA ILE A 106 -3.13 6.22 -10.05
C ILE A 106 -1.98 7.23 -9.91
N LYS A 107 -2.11 8.42 -10.48
CA LYS A 107 -1.09 9.46 -10.32
C LYS A 107 -1.04 9.94 -8.87
N GLU A 108 -2.19 10.08 -8.22
CA GLU A 108 -2.28 10.42 -6.80
C GLU A 108 -1.77 9.28 -5.91
N LEU A 109 -2.16 8.03 -6.22
CA LEU A 109 -1.65 6.83 -5.56
C LEU A 109 -0.13 6.74 -5.61
N LYS A 110 0.48 7.08 -6.76
CA LYS A 110 1.93 7.11 -6.91
C LYS A 110 2.58 8.13 -5.96
N ASN A 111 2.03 9.33 -5.87
CA ASN A 111 2.55 10.35 -4.96
C ASN A 111 2.43 9.90 -3.48
N SER A 112 1.32 9.26 -3.13
CA SER A 112 1.12 8.69 -1.80
C SER A 112 2.11 7.55 -1.51
N TYR A 113 2.39 6.70 -2.48
CA TYR A 113 3.37 5.62 -2.38
C TYR A 113 4.79 6.16 -2.21
N ASP A 114 5.19 7.13 -3.03
CA ASP A 114 6.52 7.75 -2.96
C ASP A 114 6.73 8.39 -1.57
N THR A 115 5.70 9.03 -1.03
CA THR A 115 5.71 9.57 0.35
C THR A 115 5.86 8.44 1.38
N LEU A 116 5.04 7.38 1.28
CA LEU A 116 5.10 6.25 2.19
C LEU A 116 6.48 5.58 2.22
N VAL A 117 7.12 5.41 1.05
CA VAL A 117 8.46 4.81 0.94
C VAL A 117 9.49 5.64 1.69
N LEU A 118 9.45 6.97 1.57
CA LEU A 118 10.37 7.86 2.28
C LEU A 118 10.26 7.69 3.80
N TYR A 119 9.05 7.63 4.34
CA TYR A 119 8.83 7.43 5.77
C TYR A 119 9.22 6.03 6.23
N LEU A 120 8.92 4.99 5.44
CA LEU A 120 9.31 3.62 5.74
C LEU A 120 10.83 3.46 5.79
N GLU A 121 11.55 4.08 4.85
CA GLU A 121 13.02 4.03 4.81
C GLU A 121 13.64 4.79 5.98
N ALA A 122 13.15 6.00 6.27
CA ALA A 122 13.61 6.76 7.44
C ALA A 122 13.40 5.97 8.74
N GLU A 123 12.25 5.30 8.91
CA GLU A 123 11.97 4.56 10.13
C GLU A 123 12.75 3.23 10.24
N LEU A 124 13.02 2.56 9.11
CA LEU A 124 13.90 1.40 9.04
C LEU A 124 15.34 1.75 9.42
N ASP A 125 15.85 2.88 8.92
CA ASP A 125 17.21 3.34 9.21
C ASP A 125 17.37 3.64 10.71
N VAL A 126 16.42 4.37 11.30
CA VAL A 126 16.40 4.64 12.76
C VAL A 126 16.34 3.35 13.57
N SER A 127 15.52 2.38 13.16
CA SER A 127 15.42 1.08 13.84
C SER A 127 16.71 0.27 13.75
N SER A 128 17.43 0.37 12.62
CA SER A 128 18.70 -0.34 12.41
C SER A 128 19.83 0.24 13.25
N ALA A 129 19.94 1.58 13.33
CA ALA A 129 20.94 2.26 14.15
C ALA A 129 20.78 1.93 15.63
N LYS A 130 19.55 1.98 16.15
CA LYS A 130 19.25 1.63 17.56
C LYS A 130 19.55 0.17 17.89
N SER A 131 19.38 -0.75 16.93
CA SER A 131 19.71 -2.16 17.15
C SER A 131 21.22 -2.38 17.31
N GLN A 132 22.06 -1.55 16.67
CA GLN A 132 23.53 -1.64 16.77
C GLN A 132 24.06 -1.03 18.07
N GLU A 133 23.45 0.07 18.55
CA GLU A 133 23.83 0.71 19.82
C GLU A 133 23.51 -0.18 21.04
N VAL A 134 22.41 -0.93 21.02
CA VAL A 134 22.00 -1.81 22.13
C VAL A 134 22.79 -3.13 22.15
N ALA A 135 23.42 -3.50 21.03
CA ALA A 135 24.24 -4.70 20.90
C ALA A 135 25.74 -4.45 21.20
N SER A 136 26.14 -3.19 21.40
CA SER A 136 27.50 -2.77 21.77
C SER A 136 27.60 -2.50 23.27
#